data_AF-A0A427YPE2-F1
#
_entry.id   AF-A0A427YPE2-F1
#
_cell.length_a   1.000
_cell.length_b   1.000
_cell.length_c   1.000
_cell.angle_alpha   90.00
_cell.angle_beta   90.00
_cell.angle_gamma   90.00
#
_symmetry.space_group_name_H-M   'P 1'
#
loop_
_entity.id
_entity.type
_entity.pdbx_description
1 polymer ?
#
loop_
_entity_poly.entity_id
_entity_poly.type
_entity_poly.pdbx_seq_one_letter_code
_entity_poly.pdbx_strand_id
1 'polypeptide(L)'
;MGIIPLLNQRLGPFDVSAKQRAKAFAVHLKKAGFWTISSSAVSAILGFTVAYLHPDPLTRRLLLISGIASLGIFPITAASQILKINSELCKYNREDSLSDVAKGSAQYKRVEELVKKWEGKHKLRFASYFTAWALSLSAVVLNLKP
;
A
#
# COMPACT_ATOMS: atom_id res chain seq x y z
N MET A 1 -3.45 -5.01 1.98
CA MET A 1 -4.26 -4.89 3.22
C MET A 1 -3.58 -5.48 4.46
N GLY A 2 -2.84 -6.60 4.38
CA GLY A 2 -1.85 -6.98 5.40
C GLY A 2 -2.38 -7.07 6.83
N ILE A 3 -1.57 -6.64 7.81
CA ILE A 3 -1.92 -6.68 9.24
C ILE A 3 -2.92 -5.60 9.67
N ILE A 4 -3.32 -4.69 8.79
CA ILE A 4 -4.08 -3.50 9.17
C ILE A 4 -5.50 -3.82 9.68
N PRO A 5 -6.26 -4.78 9.12
CA PRO A 5 -7.54 -5.20 9.70
C PRO A 5 -7.37 -5.75 11.13
N LEU A 6 -6.26 -6.44 11.39
CA LEU A 6 -5.88 -6.84 12.75
C LEU A 6 -5.59 -5.58 13.58
N LEU A 7 -4.71 -4.67 13.16
CA LEU A 7 -4.47 -3.45 13.94
C LEU A 7 -5.71 -2.57 14.19
N ASN A 8 -6.78 -2.74 13.41
CA ASN A 8 -8.07 -2.06 13.57
C ASN A 8 -9.16 -2.91 14.26
N GLN A 9 -8.80 -4.03 14.92
CA GLN A 9 -9.74 -4.87 15.68
C GLN A 9 -10.91 -5.43 14.87
N ARG A 10 -10.74 -5.60 13.55
CA ARG A 10 -11.79 -6.17 12.68
C ARG A 10 -11.85 -7.69 12.68
N LEU A 11 -10.85 -8.36 13.25
CA LEU A 11 -10.76 -9.83 13.31
C LEU A 11 -11.14 -10.37 14.71
N GLY A 12 -11.76 -9.54 15.55
CA GLY A 12 -12.13 -9.86 16.92
C GLY A 12 -11.50 -8.91 17.95
N PRO A 13 -11.95 -8.95 19.21
CA PRO A 13 -11.37 -8.17 20.29
C PRO A 13 -10.02 -8.76 20.69
N PHE A 14 -8.95 -8.00 20.52
CA PHE A 14 -7.64 -8.31 21.09
C PHE A 14 -7.04 -7.08 21.75
N ASP A 15 -6.42 -7.33 22.89
CA ASP A 15 -5.75 -6.31 23.67
C ASP A 15 -4.36 -6.05 23.07
N VAL A 16 -4.27 -4.99 22.27
CA VAL A 16 -3.00 -4.55 21.68
C VAL A 16 -2.70 -3.16 22.19
N SER A 17 -1.57 -3.02 22.88
CA SER A 17 -1.08 -1.74 23.38
C SER A 17 -0.70 -0.81 22.22
N ALA A 18 -0.64 0.51 22.48
CA ALA A 18 -0.24 1.47 21.46
C ALA A 18 1.17 1.16 20.89
N LYS A 19 2.12 0.77 21.75
CA LYS A 19 3.47 0.36 21.36
C LYS A 19 3.47 -0.88 20.46
N GLN A 20 2.71 -1.92 20.81
CA GLN A 20 2.59 -3.12 20.00
C GLN A 20 1.96 -2.83 18.62
N ARG A 21 0.95 -1.96 18.58
CA ARG A 21 0.32 -1.54 17.33
C ARG A 21 1.29 -0.79 16.41
N ALA A 22 2.02 0.18 16.97
CA ALA A 22 3.05 0.92 16.24
C ALA A 22 4.19 0.00 15.77
N LYS A 23 4.62 -0.94 16.60
CA LYS A 23 5.65 -1.93 16.27
C LYS A 23 5.24 -2.84 15.14
N ALA A 24 4.05 -3.42 15.22
CA ALA A 24 3.52 -4.28 14.17
C ALA A 24 3.43 -3.53 12.84
N PHE A 25 2.93 -2.28 12.87
CA PHE A 25 2.89 -1.41 11.70
C PHE A 25 4.29 -1.14 11.12
N ALA A 26 5.28 -0.78 11.94
CA ALA A 26 6.64 -0.50 11.51
C ALA A 26 7.31 -1.72 10.85
N VAL A 27 7.12 -2.92 11.43
CA VAL A 27 7.62 -4.18 10.85
C VAL A 27 6.95 -4.45 9.50
N HIS A 28 5.62 -4.27 9.41
CA HIS A 28 4.89 -4.42 8.16
C HIS A 28 5.41 -3.45 7.09
N LEU A 29 5.58 -2.17 7.43
CA LEU A 29 6.06 -1.15 6.51
C LEU A 29 7.47 -1.46 5.98
N LYS A 30 8.40 -1.88 6.86
CA LYS A 30 9.77 -2.23 6.46
C LYS A 30 9.79 -3.36 5.43
N LYS A 31 8.97 -4.40 5.63
CA LYS A 31 8.90 -5.53 4.70
C LYS A 31 8.13 -5.16 3.43
N ALA A 32 6.93 -4.60 3.56
CA ALA A 32 6.03 -4.35 2.43
C ALA A 32 6.50 -3.19 1.55
N GLY A 33 7.14 -2.17 2.12
CA GLY A 33 7.53 -0.95 1.39
C GLY A 33 8.49 -1.23 0.24
N PHE A 34 9.55 -2.01 0.50
CA PHE A 34 10.52 -2.41 -0.52
C PHE A 34 9.85 -3.16 -1.68
N TRP A 35 9.12 -4.22 -1.38
CA TRP A 35 8.43 -5.03 -2.39
C TRP A 35 7.40 -4.23 -3.19
N THR A 36 6.69 -3.30 -2.54
CA THR A 36 5.71 -2.44 -3.20
C THR A 36 6.35 -1.55 -4.26
N ILE A 37 7.46 -0.90 -3.92
CA ILE A 37 8.14 0.02 -4.84
C ILE A 37 8.77 -0.77 -6.00
N SER A 38 9.49 -1.85 -5.68
CA SER A 38 10.17 -2.66 -6.68
C SER A 38 9.20 -3.35 -7.64
N SER A 39 8.10 -3.93 -7.15
CA SER A 39 7.09 -4.55 -8.00
C SER A 39 6.40 -3.55 -8.92
N SER A 40 6.11 -2.33 -8.43
CA SER A 40 5.50 -1.28 -9.25
C SER A 40 6.44 -0.81 -10.36
N ALA A 41 7.74 -0.65 -10.05
CA ALA A 41 8.74 -0.27 -11.03
C ALA A 41 8.93 -1.36 -12.10
N VAL A 42 9.08 -2.62 -11.70
CA VAL A 42 9.19 -3.75 -12.62
C VAL A 42 7.95 -3.88 -13.50
N SER A 43 6.76 -3.76 -12.93
CA SER A 43 5.49 -3.82 -13.68
C SER A 43 5.39 -2.69 -14.70
N ALA A 44 5.82 -1.48 -14.35
CA ALA A 44 5.86 -0.36 -15.28
C ALA A 44 6.81 -0.61 -16.45
N ILE A 45 8.03 -1.09 -16.17
CA ILE A 45 9.03 -1.41 -17.20
C ILE A 45 8.45 -2.46 -18.15
N LEU A 46 7.94 -3.58 -17.61
CA LEU A 46 7.35 -4.64 -18.43
C LEU A 46 6.17 -4.14 -19.26
N GLY A 47 5.26 -3.37 -18.64
CA GLY A 47 4.11 -2.78 -19.33
C GLY A 47 4.54 -1.90 -20.51
N PHE A 48 5.53 -1.04 -20.32
CA PHE A 48 6.05 -0.18 -21.38
C PHE A 48 6.82 -0.95 -22.46
N THR A 49 7.64 -1.93 -22.07
CA THR A 49 8.35 -2.77 -23.04
C THR A 49 7.38 -3.51 -23.94
N VAL A 50 6.34 -4.14 -23.39
CA VAL A 50 5.35 -4.85 -24.21
C VAL A 50 4.48 -3.86 -24.99
N ALA A 51 4.10 -2.72 -24.41
CA ALA A 51 3.36 -1.69 -25.15
C ALA A 51 4.13 -1.15 -26.37
N TYR A 52 5.46 -1.16 -26.33
CA TYR A 52 6.31 -0.77 -27.44
C TYR A 52 6.46 -1.88 -28.50
N LEU A 53 6.67 -3.13 -28.07
CA LEU A 53 7.04 -4.24 -28.96
C LEU A 53 5.87 -5.08 -29.48
N HIS A 54 4.72 -5.10 -28.80
CA HIS A 54 3.63 -6.03 -29.13
C HIS A 54 2.93 -5.66 -30.45
N PRO A 55 2.59 -6.62 -31.32
CA PRO A 55 1.96 -6.32 -32.61
C PRO A 55 0.50 -5.84 -32.48
N ASP A 56 -0.27 -6.42 -31.55
CA ASP A 56 -1.68 -6.09 -31.38
C ASP A 56 -1.88 -4.69 -30.71
N PRO A 57 -2.57 -3.73 -31.38
CA PRO A 57 -2.74 -2.37 -30.87
C PRO A 57 -3.58 -2.29 -29.58
N LEU A 58 -4.52 -3.21 -29.35
CA LEU A 58 -5.33 -3.22 -28.13
C LEU A 58 -4.48 -3.59 -26.91
N THR A 59 -3.72 -4.68 -27.01
CA THR A 59 -2.75 -5.14 -26.01
C THR A 59 -1.74 -4.05 -25.67
N ARG A 60 -1.22 -3.34 -26.69
CA ARG A 60 -0.31 -2.21 -26.47
C ARG A 60 -0.93 -1.11 -25.61
N ARG A 61 -2.17 -0.70 -25.92
CA ARG A 61 -2.87 0.36 -25.17
C ARG A 61 -3.14 -0.05 -23.72
N LEU A 62 -3.61 -1.29 -23.51
CA LEU A 62 -3.87 -1.82 -22.18
C LEU A 62 -2.60 -1.84 -21.33
N LEU A 63 -1.48 -2.30 -21.89
CA LEU A 63 -0.21 -2.39 -21.16
C LEU A 63 0.48 -1.03 -20.97
N LEU A 64 0.26 -0.08 -21.89
CA LEU A 64 0.68 1.31 -21.69
C LEU A 64 -0.05 1.93 -20.48
N ILE A 65 -1.38 1.82 -20.45
CA ILE A 65 -2.19 2.36 -19.33
C ILE A 65 -1.85 1.62 -18.03
N SER A 66 -1.63 0.30 -18.09
CA SER A 66 -1.16 -0.48 -16.94
C SER A 66 0.18 0.04 -16.40
N GLY A 67 1.15 0.30 -17.28
CA GLY A 67 2.45 0.85 -16.91
C GLY A 67 2.33 2.24 -16.27
N ILE A 68 1.50 3.11 -16.83
CA ILE A 68 1.19 4.43 -16.25
C ILE A 68 0.54 4.28 -14.87
N ALA A 69 -0.46 3.39 -14.74
CA ALA A 69 -1.15 3.14 -13.47
C ALA A 69 -0.21 2.54 -12.40
N SER A 70 0.79 1.76 -12.83
CA SER A 70 1.83 1.20 -11.96
C SER A 70 2.76 2.30 -11.43
N LEU A 71 3.15 3.28 -12.25
CA LEU A 71 3.92 4.46 -11.81
C LEU A 71 3.08 5.48 -11.04
N GLY A 72 1.77 5.54 -11.29
CA GLY A 72 0.83 6.43 -10.61
C GLY A 72 0.83 6.29 -9.08
N ILE A 73 1.34 5.18 -8.56
CA ILE A 73 1.56 5.02 -7.12
C ILE A 73 2.42 6.11 -6.49
N PHE A 74 3.50 6.52 -7.16
CA PHE A 74 4.46 7.46 -6.58
C PHE A 74 3.80 8.82 -6.32
N PRO A 75 3.14 9.47 -7.30
CA PRO A 75 2.43 10.72 -7.06
C PRO A 75 1.25 10.54 -6.09
N ILE A 76 0.51 9.43 -6.13
CA ILE A 76 -0.57 9.18 -5.15
C ILE A 76 0.01 9.06 -3.73
N THR A 77 1.15 8.39 -3.56
CA THR A 77 1.82 8.24 -2.25
C THR A 77 2.31 9.58 -1.73
N ALA A 78 2.86 10.43 -2.60
CA ALA A 78 3.29 11.79 -2.24
C ALA A 78 2.09 12.68 -1.86
N ALA A 79 1.05 12.73 -2.69
CA ALA A 79 -0.13 13.57 -2.49
C ALA A 79 -0.97 13.14 -1.27
N SER A 80 -1.04 11.83 -0.99
CA SER A 80 -1.82 11.30 0.14
C SER A 80 -1.15 11.49 1.51
N GLN A 81 0.08 12.01 1.55
CA GLN A 81 0.87 12.23 2.78
C GLN A 81 1.10 10.96 3.62
N ILE A 82 0.99 9.77 3.02
CA ILE A 82 1.20 8.49 3.71
C ILE A 82 2.59 8.40 4.33
N LEU A 83 3.61 9.01 3.71
CA LEU A 83 4.97 9.03 4.24
C LEU A 83 5.07 9.74 5.60
N LYS A 84 4.26 10.78 5.83
CA LYS A 84 4.20 11.48 7.13
C LYS A 84 3.59 10.58 8.19
N ILE A 85 2.47 9.91 7.88
CA ILE A 85 1.81 8.95 8.77
C ILE A 85 2.74 7.79 9.12
N ASN A 86 3.46 7.26 8.12
CA ASN A 86 4.47 6.22 8.31
C ASN A 86 5.57 6.68 9.28
N SER A 87 6.06 7.90 9.11
CA SER A 87 7.09 8.48 9.98
C SER A 87 6.59 8.63 11.42
N GLU A 88 5.38 9.16 11.63
CA GLU A 88 4.77 9.27 12.97
C GLU A 88 4.61 7.90 13.65
N LEU A 89 4.06 6.90 12.94
CA LEU A 89 3.92 5.54 13.49
C LEU A 89 5.27 4.88 13.80
N CYS A 90 6.29 5.12 12.96
CA CYS A 90 7.66 4.65 13.23
C CYS A 90 8.30 5.37 14.41
N LYS A 91 8.01 6.65 14.65
CA LYS A 91 8.47 7.40 15.84
C LYS A 91 7.86 6.80 17.10
N TYR A 92 6.55 6.56 17.11
CA TYR A 92 5.87 5.91 18.22
C TYR A 92 6.40 4.49 18.52
N ASN A 93 6.88 3.76 17.51
CA ASN A 93 7.56 2.48 17.77
C ASN A 93 8.93 2.64 18.47
N ARG A 94 9.60 3.79 18.30
CA ARG A 94 10.91 4.08 18.92
C ARG A 94 10.79 4.73 20.29
N GLU A 95 9.64 5.32 20.62
CA GLU A 95 9.39 5.93 21.92
C GLU A 95 9.12 4.84 22.97
N ASP A 96 9.97 4.79 24.00
CA ASP A 96 9.79 3.83 25.08
C ASP A 96 8.62 4.17 25.99
N SER A 97 8.26 5.45 26.10
CA SER A 97 7.15 5.97 26.91
C SER A 97 5.77 5.38 26.56
N LEU A 98 5.63 4.72 25.41
CA LEU A 98 4.37 4.12 24.96
C LEU A 98 4.06 2.74 25.56
N SER A 99 4.98 2.10 26.29
CA SER A 99 4.73 0.80 26.94
C SER A 99 3.66 0.89 28.01
N ASP A 100 3.64 2.00 28.75
CA ASP A 100 2.83 2.19 29.96
C ASP A 100 1.60 3.07 29.71
N VAL A 101 1.32 3.36 28.44
CA VAL A 101 0.22 4.22 28.05
C VAL A 101 -1.10 3.47 28.18
N ALA A 102 -1.91 3.92 29.15
CA ALA A 102 -3.24 3.39 29.39
C ALA A 102 -4.11 3.44 28.12
N LYS A 103 -4.92 2.39 27.93
CA LYS A 103 -5.96 2.36 26.90
C LYS A 103 -6.87 3.59 27.02
N GLY A 104 -7.20 4.18 25.87
CA GLY A 104 -8.09 5.35 25.81
C GLY A 104 -7.44 6.69 26.12
N SER A 105 -6.16 6.72 26.52
CA SER A 105 -5.36 7.95 26.57
C SER A 105 -5.26 8.63 25.20
N ALA A 106 -4.91 9.92 25.20
CA ALA A 106 -4.76 10.70 23.97
C ALA A 106 -3.72 10.07 23.01
N GLN A 107 -2.59 9.58 23.55
CA GLN A 107 -1.55 8.93 22.76
C GLN A 107 -2.02 7.59 22.16
N TYR A 108 -2.73 6.77 22.94
CA TYR A 108 -3.34 5.54 22.42
C TYR A 108 -4.27 5.83 21.24
N LYS A 109 -5.23 6.74 21.45
CA LYS A 109 -6.20 7.17 20.43
C LYS A 109 -5.50 7.73 19.19
N ARG A 110 -4.40 8.46 19.36
CA ARG A 110 -3.61 9.00 18.25
C ARG A 110 -2.98 7.91 17.39
N VAL A 111 -2.39 6.87 17.99
CA VAL A 111 -1.84 5.74 17.24
C VAL A 111 -2.95 5.00 16.48
N GLU A 112 -4.12 4.78 17.10
CA GLU A 112 -5.26 4.19 16.40
C GLU A 112 -5.73 5.03 15.22
N GLU A 113 -5.83 6.35 15.42
CA GLU A 113 -6.26 7.30 14.41
C GLU A 113 -5.28 7.30 13.22
N LEU A 114 -3.97 7.25 13.48
CA LEU A 114 -2.95 7.19 12.44
C LEU A 114 -3.06 5.90 11.62
N VAL A 115 -3.29 4.74 12.24
CA VAL A 115 -3.48 3.47 11.52
C VAL A 115 -4.75 3.53 10.65
N LYS A 116 -5.87 4.07 11.18
CA LYS A 116 -7.11 4.25 10.41
C LYS A 116 -6.94 5.22 9.25
N LYS A 117 -6.28 6.36 9.47
CA LYS A 117 -5.95 7.34 8.42
C LYS A 117 -5.07 6.71 7.34
N TRP A 118 -4.04 5.96 7.75
CA TRP A 118 -3.19 5.24 6.82
C TRP A 118 -4.00 4.30 5.94
N GLU A 119 -4.91 3.51 6.53
CA GLU A 119 -5.75 2.58 5.78
C GLU A 119 -6.62 3.30 4.75
N GLY A 120 -7.30 4.37 5.16
CA GLY A 120 -8.14 5.17 4.27
C GLY A 120 -7.35 5.73 3.08
N LYS A 121 -6.15 6.25 3.32
CA LYS A 121 -5.26 6.75 2.25
C LYS A 121 -4.70 5.60 1.40
N HIS A 122 -4.41 4.45 1.99
CA HIS A 122 -3.89 3.30 1.26
C HIS A 122 -4.93 2.69 0.31
N LYS A 123 -6.23 2.81 0.58
CA LYS A 123 -7.29 2.43 -0.38
C LYS A 123 -7.16 3.15 -1.73
N LEU A 124 -6.73 4.41 -1.73
CA LEU A 124 -6.47 5.15 -2.97
C LEU A 124 -5.30 4.55 -3.76
N ARG A 125 -4.22 4.18 -3.08
CA ARG A 125 -3.11 3.45 -3.71
C ARG A 125 -3.54 2.07 -4.22
N PHE A 126 -4.42 1.41 -3.48
CA PHE A 126 -4.95 0.10 -3.85
C PHE A 126 -5.74 0.14 -5.16
N ALA A 127 -6.52 1.19 -5.40
CA ALA A 127 -7.18 1.38 -6.69
C ALA A 127 -6.17 1.42 -7.86
N SER A 128 -5.04 2.11 -7.68
CA SER A 128 -3.97 2.16 -8.70
C SER A 128 -3.38 0.77 -8.98
N TYR A 129 -3.06 -0.01 -7.93
CA TYR A 129 -2.55 -1.37 -8.11
C TYR A 129 -3.56 -2.25 -8.82
N PHE A 130 -4.82 -2.18 -8.40
CA PHE A 130 -5.88 -3.01 -8.93
C PHE A 130 -6.12 -2.70 -10.40
N THR A 131 -6.15 -1.42 -10.77
CA THR A 131 -6.27 -0.99 -12.17
C THR A 131 -5.09 -1.50 -13.01
N ALA A 132 -3.85 -1.31 -12.56
CA ALA A 132 -2.67 -1.81 -13.28
C ALA A 132 -2.71 -3.34 -13.46
N TRP A 133 -3.04 -4.05 -12.38
CA TRP A 133 -3.17 -5.51 -12.42
C TRP A 133 -4.28 -5.98 -13.36
N ALA A 134 -5.49 -5.38 -13.28
CA ALA A 134 -6.63 -5.76 -14.10
C ALA A 134 -6.38 -5.50 -15.59
N LEU A 135 -5.74 -4.38 -15.94
CA LEU A 135 -5.36 -4.07 -17.32
C LEU A 135 -4.31 -5.05 -17.86
N SER A 136 -3.30 -5.39 -17.04
CA SER A 136 -2.29 -6.38 -17.42
C SER A 136 -2.91 -7.75 -17.62
N LEU A 137 -3.79 -8.19 -16.72
CA LEU A 137 -4.50 -9.46 -16.84
C LEU A 137 -5.39 -9.47 -18.09
N SER A 138 -6.12 -8.39 -18.35
CA SER A 138 -6.98 -8.28 -19.54
C SER A 138 -6.18 -8.40 -20.83
N ALA A 139 -5.00 -7.76 -20.90
CA ALA A 139 -4.09 -7.87 -22.03
C ALA A 139 -3.64 -9.32 -22.26
N VAL A 140 -3.29 -10.06 -21.19
CA VAL A 140 -2.92 -11.48 -21.28
C VAL A 140 -4.09 -12.33 -21.76
N VAL A 141 -5.28 -12.16 -21.19
CA VAL A 141 -6.46 -12.95 -21.56
C VAL A 141 -6.88 -12.71 -23.02
N LEU A 142 -6.79 -11.48 -23.50
CA LEU A 142 -7.11 -11.15 -24.89
C LEU A 142 -6.09 -11.72 -25.87
N ASN A 143 -4.81 -11.76 -25.49
CA ASN A 143 -3.76 -12.36 -26.31
C ASN A 143 -3.80 -13.89 -26.33
N LEU A 144 -4.44 -14.53 -25.35
CA LEU A 144 -4.65 -15.97 -25.28
C LEU A 144 -5.91 -16.45 -26.02
N LYS A 145 -6.76 -15.54 -26.51
CA LYS A 145 -7.89 -15.93 -27.35
C LYS A 145 -7.35 -16.36 -28.73
N PRO A 146 -7.75 -17.55 -29.22
CA PRO A 146 -7.34 -18.05 -30.52
C PRO A 146 -7.85 -17.17 -31.67
#